data_AF-A0A944E8F0-F1
#
_entry.id   AF-A0A944E8F0-F1
#
_cell.length_a   1.000
_cell.length_b   1.000
_cell.length_c   1.000
_cell.angle_alpha   90.00
_cell.angle_beta   90.00
_cell.angle_gamma   90.00
#
_symmetry.space_group_name_H-M   'P 1'
#
loop_
_entity.id
_entity.type
_entity.pdbx_description
1 polymer ?
#
loop_
_entity_poly.entity_id
_entity_poly.type
_entity_poly.pdbx_seq_one_letter_code
_entity_poly.pdbx_strand_id
1 'polypeptide(L)'
;MGPPWQIDYIEGARTYRDSLPEEVRNILRDALIDILTAKDPYRPGEHVPVEPARSTRFRGPHILTFDSGRGWARFVFIRRTADPQIVVEELFWQ
;
A
#
# COMPACT_ATOMS: atom_id res chain seq x y z
N MET A 1 4.79 19.70 -2.39
CA MET A 1 3.84 18.59 -2.13
C MET A 1 3.98 17.60 -3.26
N GLY A 2 3.98 16.29 -2.96
CA GLY A 2 3.96 15.25 -4.01
C GLY A 2 2.62 15.26 -4.78
N PRO A 3 2.50 14.46 -5.85
CA PRO A 3 1.23 14.28 -6.54
C PRO A 3 0.14 13.77 -5.58
N PRO A 4 -1.15 14.10 -5.78
CA PRO A 4 -2.22 13.58 -4.94
C PRO A 4 -2.47 12.11 -5.30
N TRP A 5 -1.72 11.19 -4.67
CA TRP A 5 -1.91 9.77 -4.88
C TRP A 5 -3.30 9.33 -4.39
N GLN A 6 -3.91 8.41 -5.11
CA GLN A 6 -5.14 7.74 -4.72
C GLN A 6 -4.88 6.26 -4.44
N ILE A 7 -5.65 5.66 -3.53
CA ILE A 7 -5.65 4.21 -3.34
C ILE A 7 -6.76 3.59 -4.19
N ASP A 8 -6.41 2.52 -4.90
CA ASP A 8 -7.37 1.61 -5.48
C ASP A 8 -7.02 0.16 -5.11
N TYR A 9 -7.96 -0.75 -5.33
CA TYR A 9 -7.82 -2.17 -5.05
C TYR A 9 -8.31 -2.94 -6.26
N ILE A 10 -7.59 -3.99 -6.63
CA ILE A 10 -8.19 -5.01 -7.49
C ILE A 10 -9.35 -5.70 -6.75
N GLU A 11 -10.29 -6.26 -7.49
CA GLU A 11 -11.53 -6.83 -6.95
C GLU A 11 -11.28 -7.87 -5.84
N GLY A 12 -10.32 -8.77 -6.03
CA GLY A 12 -9.96 -9.79 -5.02
C GLY A 12 -9.44 -9.16 -3.72
N ALA A 13 -8.52 -8.19 -3.82
CA ALA A 13 -7.98 -7.49 -2.66
C ALA A 13 -9.04 -6.66 -1.94
N ARG A 14 -9.96 -6.03 -2.68
CA ARG A 14 -11.09 -5.28 -2.12
C ARG A 14 -12.02 -6.19 -1.34
N THR A 15 -12.42 -7.31 -1.93
CA THR A 15 -13.30 -8.29 -1.31
C THR A 15 -12.67 -8.87 -0.04
N TYR A 16 -11.39 -9.23 -0.09
CA TYR A 16 -10.68 -9.72 1.08
C TYR A 16 -10.58 -8.66 2.18
N ARG A 17 -10.20 -7.41 1.83
CA ARG A 17 -10.19 -6.28 2.76
C ARG A 17 -11.52 -6.14 3.48
N ASP A 18 -12.62 -6.18 2.75
CA ASP A 18 -13.96 -5.97 3.30
C ASP A 18 -14.41 -7.12 4.22
N SER A 19 -13.80 -8.31 4.10
CA SER A 19 -14.02 -9.44 5.00
C SER A 19 -13.21 -9.39 6.31
N LEU A 20 -12.19 -8.53 6.40
CA LEU A 20 -11.35 -8.42 7.59
C LEU A 20 -12.09 -7.80 8.78
N PRO A 21 -11.70 -8.12 10.02
CA PRO A 21 -12.19 -7.42 11.21
C PRO A 21 -11.98 -5.91 11.08
N GLU A 22 -12.90 -5.11 11.63
CA GLU A 22 -12.86 -3.64 11.53
C GLU A 22 -11.55 -3.04 12.04
N GLU A 23 -11.06 -3.52 13.19
CA GLU A 23 -9.78 -3.10 13.76
C GLU A 23 -8.62 -3.28 12.78
N VAL A 24 -8.58 -4.43 12.10
CA VAL A 24 -7.55 -4.75 11.10
C VAL A 24 -7.68 -3.83 9.87
N ARG A 25 -8.91 -3.55 9.43
CA ARG A 25 -9.15 -2.61 8.33
C ARG A 25 -8.67 -1.20 8.67
N ASN A 26 -8.83 -0.77 9.92
CA ASN A 26 -8.34 0.52 10.39
C ASN A 26 -6.81 0.55 10.42
N ILE A 27 -6.15 -0.49 10.94
CA ILE A 27 -4.68 -0.60 10.92
C ILE A 27 -4.13 -0.55 9.49
N LEU A 28 -4.73 -1.31 8.56
CA LEU A 28 -4.35 -1.26 7.14
C LEU A 28 -4.54 0.14 6.55
N ARG A 29 -5.64 0.81 6.88
CA ARG A 29 -5.92 2.18 6.41
C ARG A 29 -4.87 3.15 6.90
N ASP A 30 -4.50 3.11 8.17
CA ASP A 30 -3.50 3.99 8.75
C ASP A 30 -2.14 3.78 8.09
N ALA A 31 -1.74 2.52 7.89
CA ALA A 31 -0.52 2.18 7.18
C ALA A 31 -0.50 2.68 5.71
N LEU A 32 -1.65 2.69 5.02
CA LEU A 32 -1.77 3.26 3.68
C LEU A 32 -1.74 4.80 3.69
N ILE A 33 -2.24 5.45 4.74
CA ILE A 33 -2.16 6.92 4.90
C ILE A 33 -0.71 7.39 4.99
N ASP A 34 0.15 6.65 5.70
CA ASP A 34 1.58 6.97 5.79
C ASP A 34 2.25 6.97 4.41
N ILE A 35 1.89 6.04 3.54
CA ILE A 35 2.39 6.00 2.15
C ILE A 35 1.82 7.15 1.31
N LEU A 36 0.50 7.40 1.41
CA LEU A 36 -0.17 8.46 0.66
C LEU A 36 0.37 9.85 0.97
N THR A 37 0.69 10.09 2.24
CA THR A 37 1.16 11.39 2.74
C THR A 37 2.68 11.57 2.61
N ALA A 38 3.41 10.50 2.27
CA ALA A 38 4.84 10.57 2.04
C ALA A 38 5.21 11.54 0.91
N LYS A 39 6.35 12.21 1.07
CA LYS A 39 6.92 13.09 0.03
C LYS A 39 7.23 12.32 -1.25
N ASP A 40 7.68 11.08 -1.11
CA ASP A 40 7.93 10.13 -2.19
C ASP A 40 7.36 8.76 -1.80
N PRO A 41 6.21 8.33 -2.35
CA PRO A 41 5.62 7.05 -1.97
C PRO A 41 6.44 5.82 -2.33
N TYR A 42 7.38 5.92 -3.27
CA TYR A 42 8.33 4.83 -3.53
C TYR A 42 9.36 4.69 -2.40
N ARG A 43 9.58 5.76 -1.61
CA ARG A 43 10.51 5.82 -0.47
C ARG A 43 9.85 6.55 0.70
N PRO A 44 8.83 5.94 1.34
CA PRO A 44 8.03 6.65 2.32
C PRO A 44 8.81 7.00 3.61
N GLY A 45 9.99 6.41 3.81
CA GLY A 45 10.92 6.71 4.92
C GLY A 45 11.13 5.48 5.81
N GLU A 46 12.08 5.55 6.74
CA GLU A 46 12.46 4.42 7.60
C GLU A 46 11.33 3.96 8.56
N HIS A 47 10.38 4.84 8.85
CA HIS A 47 9.28 4.55 9.77
C HIS A 47 8.06 3.92 9.09
N VAL A 48 8.04 3.86 7.76
CA VAL A 48 6.92 3.27 7.01
C VAL A 48 7.39 1.90 6.52
N PRO A 49 6.78 0.79 6.98
CA PRO A 49 7.27 -0.57 6.76
C PRO A 49 6.94 -1.07 5.34
N VAL A 50 7.53 -0.39 4.35
CA VAL A 50 7.36 -0.60 2.91
C VAL A 50 8.69 -0.97 2.29
N GLU A 51 8.68 -2.04 1.50
CA GLU A 51 9.86 -2.49 0.78
C GLU A 51 9.52 -2.88 -0.67
N PRO A 52 10.47 -2.74 -1.62
CA PRO A 52 10.28 -3.29 -2.95
C PRO A 52 10.20 -4.81 -2.90
N ALA A 53 9.17 -5.41 -3.52
CA ALA A 53 9.01 -6.86 -3.59
C ALA A 53 10.18 -7.56 -4.32
N ARG A 54 10.93 -6.80 -5.14
CA ARG A 54 12.22 -7.20 -5.68
C ARG A 54 13.18 -6.02 -5.58
N SER A 55 14.29 -6.20 -4.88
CA SER A 55 15.33 -5.17 -4.67
C SER A 55 15.88 -4.59 -5.99
N THR A 56 15.91 -5.39 -7.06
CA THR A 56 16.37 -4.96 -8.40
C THR A 56 15.34 -4.17 -9.20
N ARG A 57 14.08 -4.10 -8.74
CA ARG A 57 12.99 -3.37 -9.41
C ARG A 57 12.37 -2.36 -8.45
N PHE A 58 13.12 -1.29 -8.18
CA PHE A 58 12.72 -0.23 -7.26
C PHE A 58 11.42 0.51 -7.63
N ARG A 59 10.99 0.52 -8.90
CA ARG A 59 9.68 1.06 -9.33
C ARG A 59 8.60 0.00 -9.51
N GLY A 60 8.92 -1.24 -9.15
CA GLY A 60 8.02 -2.38 -9.28
C GLY A 60 7.02 -2.46 -8.13
N PRO A 61 6.43 -3.64 -7.93
CA PRO A 61 5.56 -3.92 -6.80
C PRO A 61 6.29 -3.72 -5.47
N HIS A 62 5.58 -3.16 -4.50
CA HIS A 62 6.03 -2.98 -3.13
C HIS A 62 5.15 -3.77 -2.17
N ILE A 63 5.70 -4.09 -1.02
CA ILE A 63 5.02 -4.79 0.07
C ILE A 63 4.97 -3.82 1.25
N LEU A 64 3.78 -3.56 1.75
CA LEU A 64 3.52 -2.88 3.02
C LEU A 64 3.21 -3.97 4.04
N THR A 65 3.93 -4.00 5.15
CA THR A 65 3.54 -4.85 6.29
C THR A 65 2.77 -4.02 7.31
N PHE A 66 1.81 -4.64 8.00
CA PHE A 66 0.99 -3.97 9.00
C PHE A 66 0.64 -4.93 10.13
N ASP A 67 0.05 -4.41 11.20
CA ASP A 67 -0.31 -5.17 12.40
C ASP A 67 0.87 -6.01 12.94
N SER A 68 2.02 -5.34 13.15
CA SER A 68 3.25 -5.96 13.65
C SER A 68 3.71 -7.18 12.83
N GLY A 69 3.45 -7.20 11.52
CA GLY A 69 3.87 -8.26 10.59
C GLY A 69 2.85 -9.39 10.41
N ARG A 70 1.68 -9.33 11.03
CA ARG A 70 0.56 -10.27 10.80
C ARG A 70 -0.12 -10.05 9.45
N GLY A 71 -0.07 -8.82 8.96
CA GLY A 71 -0.63 -8.43 7.68
C GLY A 71 0.41 -7.98 6.68
N TRP A 72 0.15 -8.23 5.41
CA TRP A 72 0.88 -7.59 4.32
C TRP A 72 -0.03 -7.27 3.14
N ALA A 73 0.31 -6.19 2.44
CA ALA A 73 -0.36 -5.73 1.22
C ALA A 73 0.68 -5.52 0.13
N ARG A 74 0.48 -6.16 -1.03
CA ARG A 74 1.28 -5.90 -2.22
C ARG A 74 0.58 -4.88 -3.09
N PHE A 75 1.32 -3.87 -3.55
CA PHE A 75 0.77 -2.82 -4.39
C PHE A 75 1.74 -2.34 -5.46
N VAL A 76 1.20 -1.69 -6.48
CA VAL A 76 1.95 -1.07 -7.57
C VAL A 76 1.59 0.40 -7.70
N PHE A 77 2.52 1.17 -8.25
CA PHE A 77 2.34 2.59 -8.52
C PHE A 77 2.00 2.82 -9.99
N ILE A 78 0.80 3.30 -10.27
CA ILE A 78 0.37 3.69 -11.60
C ILE A 78 0.46 5.21 -11.72
N ARG A 79 1.49 5.69 -12.41
CA ARG A 79 1.70 7.12 -12.65
C ARG A 79 0.88 7.57 -13.86
N ARG A 80 -0.31 8.15 -13.64
CA ARG A 80 -1.07 8.86 -14.69
C ARG A 80 -0.79 10.36 -14.62
N THR A 81 -0.96 11.06 -15.74
CA THR A 81 -0.66 12.50 -15.86
C THR A 81 -1.54 13.37 -14.95
N ALA A 82 -2.77 12.94 -14.66
CA ALA A 82 -3.72 13.65 -13.79
C ALA A 82 -3.87 12.99 -12.40
N ASP A 83 -4.04 11.66 -12.36
CA ASP A 83 -4.39 10.94 -11.14
C ASP A 83 -3.46 9.74 -10.91
N PRO A 84 -2.33 9.93 -10.22
CA PRO A 84 -1.46 8.81 -9.86
C PRO A 84 -2.13 7.92 -8.82
N GLN A 85 -2.02 6.60 -8.98
CA GLN A 85 -2.69 5.62 -8.15
C GLN A 85 -1.70 4.64 -7.52
N ILE A 86 -1.97 4.25 -6.29
CA ILE A 86 -1.41 3.10 -5.60
C ILE A 86 -2.47 2.02 -5.67
N VAL A 87 -2.22 0.98 -6.44
CA VAL A 87 -3.18 -0.11 -6.65
C VAL A 87 -2.74 -1.30 -5.81
N VAL A 88 -3.54 -1.67 -4.82
CA VAL A 88 -3.35 -2.88 -4.02
C VAL A 88 -3.78 -4.09 -4.84
N GLU A 89 -2.81 -4.93 -5.18
CA GLU A 89 -3.00 -6.15 -5.96
C GLU A 89 -3.31 -7.35 -5.07
N GLU A 90 -2.64 -7.47 -3.92
CA GLU A 90 -2.82 -8.60 -3.01
C GLU A 90 -2.86 -8.09 -1.57
N LEU A 91 -3.64 -8.77 -0.73
CA LEU A 91 -3.79 -8.45 0.68
C LEU A 91 -3.94 -9.76 1.46
N PHE A 92 -3.26 -9.84 2.59
CA PHE A 92 -3.31 -11.00 3.48
C PHE A 92 -3.18 -10.54 4.94
N TRP A 93 -3.83 -11.26 5.86
CA TRP A 93 -3.73 -11.06 7.31
C TRP A 93 -4.07 -12.35 8.07
N GLN A 94 -3.24 -12.72 9.07
CA GLN A 94 -3.46 -13.87 9.95
C GLN A 94 -2.82 -13.70 11.33
#